data_AF-F8QCX5-F1
#
_entry.id   AF-F8QCX5-F1
#
_cell.length_a   1.000
_cell.length_b   1.000
_cell.length_c   1.000
_cell.angle_alpha   90.00
_cell.angle_beta   90.00
_cell.angle_gamma   90.00
#
_symmetry.space_group_name_H-M   'P 1'
#
loop_
_entity.id
_entity.type
_entity.pdbx_description
1 polymer ?
#
loop_
_entity_poly.entity_id
_entity_poly.type
_entity_poly.pdbx_seq_one_letter_code
_entity_poly.pdbx_strand_id
1 'polypeptide(L)'
;MVYQLISKDLKERALWLIEHNYIPSDVCEIFNISERSLSCWEKNQAGFGSVSPPPNPLRGRPRILNSIVSHEIFDLVEKVPEMFLDEIQEWLLVAHNISISRTALYKLLKKAAAERDEDLQEEWLQDVNTHFVASQFVMVDETRKDDRTIYRHYGCAPKGRRAVLPTMNPYLQDHSIIILDNCSIHKGRHLPNYLV
;
A
#
# COMPACT_ATOMS: atom_id res chain seq x y z
N MET A 1 -21.40 -33.38 -7.31
CA MET A 1 -20.57 -32.77 -6.25
C MET A 1 -20.56 -31.27 -6.45
N VAL A 2 -20.78 -30.51 -5.38
CA VAL A 2 -20.73 -29.04 -5.37
C VAL A 2 -19.27 -28.59 -5.24
N TYR A 3 -18.92 -27.47 -5.87
CA TYR A 3 -17.59 -26.88 -5.70
C TYR A 3 -17.36 -26.51 -4.23
N GLN A 4 -16.31 -27.07 -3.61
CA GLN A 4 -15.89 -26.74 -2.26
C GLN A 4 -14.48 -26.18 -2.28
N LEU A 5 -14.28 -25.06 -1.58
CA LEU A 5 -12.97 -24.46 -1.40
C LEU A 5 -12.25 -25.16 -0.24
N ILE A 6 -11.37 -26.09 -0.55
CA ILE A 6 -10.59 -26.83 0.45
C ILE A 6 -9.28 -26.06 0.72
N SER A 7 -9.02 -25.78 2.00
CA SER A 7 -7.80 -25.08 2.44
C SER A 7 -6.54 -25.89 2.13
N LYS A 8 -5.39 -25.23 1.97
CA LYS A 8 -4.12 -25.89 1.64
C LYS A 8 -3.72 -26.94 2.69
N ASP A 9 -3.84 -26.58 3.97
CA ASP A 9 -3.52 -27.43 5.12
C ASP A 9 -4.31 -28.75 5.12
N LEU A 10 -5.62 -28.70 4.82
CA LEU A 10 -6.43 -29.91 4.73
C LEU A 10 -5.98 -30.86 3.61
N LYS A 11 -5.48 -30.31 2.49
CA LYS A 11 -4.95 -31.14 1.40
C LYS A 11 -3.63 -31.79 1.77
N GLU A 12 -2.75 -31.05 2.45
CA GLU A 12 -1.48 -31.55 2.95
C GLU A 12 -1.69 -32.63 4.02
N ARG A 13 -2.65 -32.42 4.92
CA ARG A 13 -3.02 -33.42 5.94
C ARG A 13 -3.61 -34.69 5.32
N ALA A 14 -4.43 -34.55 4.29
CA ALA A 14 -4.99 -35.69 3.57
C ALA A 14 -3.90 -36.52 2.88
N LEU A 15 -2.91 -35.88 2.24
CA LEU A 15 -1.76 -36.58 1.66
C LEU A 15 -0.88 -37.23 2.72
N TRP A 16 -0.63 -36.55 3.85
CA TRP A 16 0.12 -37.11 4.96
C TRP A 16 -0.50 -38.41 5.49
N LEU A 17 -1.83 -38.49 5.58
CA LEU A 17 -2.51 -39.73 5.99
C LEU A 17 -2.31 -40.87 4.97
N ILE A 18 -2.30 -40.56 3.68
CA ILE A 18 -2.02 -41.55 2.63
C ILE A 18 -0.57 -42.05 2.75
N GLU A 19 0.39 -41.17 3.00
CA GLU A 19 1.80 -41.55 3.23
C GLU A 19 1.97 -42.45 4.46
N HIS A 20 1.09 -42.35 5.45
CA HIS A 20 1.08 -43.18 6.66
C HIS A 20 0.24 -44.45 6.53
N ASN A 21 -0.07 -44.88 5.30
CA ASN A 21 -0.81 -46.10 4.97
C ASN A 21 -2.27 -46.14 5.45
N TYR A 22 -2.92 -44.98 5.64
CA TYR A 22 -4.36 -44.95 5.85
C TYR A 22 -5.12 -45.29 4.56
N ILE A 23 -6.29 -45.91 4.69
CA ILE A 23 -7.08 -46.36 3.55
C ILE A 23 -7.64 -45.13 2.80
N PRO A 24 -7.42 -45.00 1.48
CA PRO A 24 -7.88 -43.82 0.73
C PRO A 24 -9.39 -43.59 0.78
N SER A 25 -10.20 -44.65 0.87
CA SER A 25 -11.67 -44.55 1.02
C SER A 25 -12.06 -43.82 2.30
N ASP A 26 -11.39 -44.15 3.41
CA ASP A 26 -11.71 -43.61 4.73
C ASP A 26 -11.25 -42.15 4.81
N VAL A 27 -10.09 -41.83 4.23
CA VAL A 27 -9.63 -40.45 4.09
C VAL A 27 -10.62 -39.63 3.25
N CYS A 28 -11.14 -40.18 2.14
CA CYS A 28 -12.16 -39.52 1.32
C CYS A 28 -13.44 -39.24 2.11
N GLU A 29 -13.89 -40.20 2.92
CA GLU A 29 -15.09 -40.06 3.75
C GLU A 29 -14.90 -39.02 4.86
N ILE A 30 -13.78 -39.06 5.59
CA ILE A 30 -13.46 -38.15 6.69
C ILE A 30 -13.39 -36.70 6.22
N PHE A 31 -12.70 -36.45 5.09
CA PHE A 31 -12.54 -35.09 4.57
C PHE A 31 -13.68 -34.67 3.62
N ASN A 32 -14.63 -35.57 3.33
CA ASN A 32 -15.72 -35.38 2.37
C ASN A 32 -15.19 -34.93 0.98
N ILE A 33 -14.15 -35.63 0.51
CA ILE A 33 -13.45 -35.36 -0.75
C ILE A 33 -13.55 -36.55 -1.69
N SER A 34 -13.39 -36.29 -3.00
CA SER A 34 -13.34 -37.36 -3.98
C SER A 34 -11.94 -37.96 -4.09
N GLU A 35 -11.83 -39.25 -4.39
CA GLU A 35 -10.55 -39.90 -4.71
C GLU A 35 -9.80 -39.18 -5.83
N ARG A 36 -10.54 -38.64 -6.81
CA ARG A 36 -9.97 -37.83 -7.90
C ARG A 36 -9.24 -36.59 -7.39
N SER A 37 -9.74 -35.97 -6.32
CA SER A 37 -9.09 -34.81 -5.68
C SER A 37 -7.77 -35.22 -5.04
N LEU A 38 -7.76 -36.35 -4.31
CA LEU A 38 -6.52 -36.91 -3.73
C LEU A 38 -5.49 -37.22 -4.82
N SER A 39 -5.87 -37.92 -5.88
CA SER A 39 -4.94 -38.23 -6.98
C SER A 39 -4.42 -36.97 -7.69
N CYS A 40 -5.23 -35.93 -7.81
CA CYS A 40 -4.77 -34.64 -8.36
C CYS A 40 -3.76 -33.96 -7.43
N TRP A 41 -3.98 -34.01 -6.12
CA TRP A 41 -3.08 -33.43 -5.12
C TRP A 41 -1.74 -34.16 -5.05
N GLU A 42 -1.76 -35.49 -5.10
CA GLU A 42 -0.57 -36.32 -5.16
C GLU A 42 0.25 -36.04 -6.42
N LYS A 43 -0.40 -35.92 -7.59
CA LYS A 43 0.25 -35.52 -8.85
C LYS A 43 0.86 -34.12 -8.77
N ASN A 44 0.17 -33.16 -8.16
CA ASN A 44 0.71 -31.82 -7.98
C ASN A 44 1.91 -31.83 -7.03
N GLN A 45 1.84 -32.58 -5.93
CA GLN A 45 2.92 -32.72 -4.97
C GLN A 45 4.16 -33.36 -5.61
N ALA A 46 3.99 -34.41 -6.40
CA ALA A 46 5.08 -35.06 -7.13
C ALA A 46 5.67 -34.18 -8.24
N GLY A 47 4.84 -33.41 -8.95
CA GLY A 47 5.28 -32.59 -10.07
C GLY A 47 5.85 -31.22 -9.70
N PHE A 48 5.30 -30.58 -8.65
CA PHE A 48 5.59 -29.18 -8.30
C PHE A 48 6.10 -29.00 -6.86
N GLY A 49 6.19 -30.06 -6.06
CA GLY A 49 6.57 -29.97 -4.64
C GLY A 49 5.51 -29.31 -3.75
N SER A 50 4.33 -29.01 -4.29
CA SER A 50 3.21 -28.43 -3.56
C SER A 50 1.88 -29.02 -4.02
N VAL A 51 0.96 -29.19 -3.08
CA VAL A 51 -0.39 -29.70 -3.34
C VAL A 51 -1.21 -28.78 -4.26
N SER A 52 -0.84 -27.49 -4.28
CA SER A 52 -1.42 -26.51 -5.20
C SER A 52 -0.47 -26.28 -6.38
N PRO A 53 -0.95 -26.35 -7.62
CA PRO A 53 -0.11 -26.10 -8.77
C PRO A 53 0.32 -24.63 -8.81
N PRO A 54 1.49 -24.31 -9.36
CA PRO A 54 1.90 -22.93 -9.56
C PRO A 54 0.87 -22.20 -10.44
N PRO A 55 0.63 -20.90 -10.19
CA PRO A 55 -0.27 -20.13 -11.02
C PRO A 55 0.21 -20.14 -12.47
N ASN A 56 -0.68 -20.48 -13.40
CA ASN A 56 -0.35 -20.43 -14.83
C ASN A 56 0.05 -18.98 -15.19
N PRO A 57 1.24 -18.74 -15.76
CA PRO A 57 1.69 -17.40 -16.10
C PRO A 57 0.78 -16.70 -17.13
N LEU A 58 0.01 -17.47 -17.91
CA LEU A 58 -0.95 -16.97 -18.89
C LEU A 58 -2.37 -16.80 -18.31
N ARG A 59 -2.54 -16.91 -16.99
CA ARG A 59 -3.86 -16.81 -16.36
C ARG A 59 -4.32 -15.36 -16.29
N GLY A 60 -5.45 -15.09 -16.93
CA GLY A 60 -6.16 -13.80 -16.85
C GLY A 60 -6.14 -13.02 -18.16
N ARG A 61 -6.71 -11.82 -18.13
CA ARG A 61 -6.68 -10.90 -19.27
C ARG A 61 -5.25 -10.35 -19.43
N PRO A 62 -4.65 -10.39 -20.63
CA PRO A 62 -3.37 -9.75 -20.89
C PRO A 62 -3.39 -8.29 -20.44
N ARG A 63 -2.28 -7.82 -19.86
CA ARG A 63 -2.14 -6.41 -19.49
C ARG A 63 -2.18 -5.57 -20.77
N ILE A 64 -2.92 -4.47 -20.72
CA ILE A 64 -3.02 -3.52 -21.85
C ILE A 64 -1.67 -2.84 -22.09
N LEU A 65 -0.92 -2.58 -21.01
CA LEU A 65 0.43 -2.04 -21.07
C LEU A 65 1.47 -3.14 -21.00
N ASN A 66 2.41 -3.09 -21.93
CA ASN A 66 3.63 -3.87 -21.86
C ASN A 66 4.59 -3.26 -20.81
N SER A 67 5.58 -4.03 -20.37
CA SER A 67 6.61 -3.58 -19.44
C SER A 67 7.37 -2.36 -19.99
N ILE A 68 7.70 -2.36 -21.28
CA ILE A 68 8.43 -1.27 -21.95
C ILE A 68 7.66 0.05 -21.83
N VAL A 69 6.40 0.06 -22.27
CA VAL A 69 5.55 1.26 -22.22
C VAL A 69 5.32 1.71 -20.76
N SER A 70 5.28 0.77 -19.82
CA SER A 70 5.15 1.11 -18.39
C SER A 70 6.38 1.88 -17.89
N HIS A 71 7.59 1.47 -18.27
CA HIS A 71 8.81 2.21 -17.95
C HIS A 71 8.84 3.58 -18.61
N GLU A 72 8.46 3.69 -19.88
CA GLU A 72 8.41 4.99 -20.57
C GLU A 72 7.42 5.96 -19.92
N ILE A 73 6.30 5.46 -19.39
CA ILE A 73 5.36 6.28 -18.60
C ILE A 73 6.02 6.79 -17.31
N PHE A 74 6.78 5.95 -16.59
CA PHE A 74 7.47 6.38 -15.37
C PHE A 74 8.56 7.41 -15.68
N ASP A 75 9.37 7.18 -16.71
CA ASP A 75 10.36 8.15 -17.20
C ASP A 75 9.72 9.48 -17.60
N LEU A 76 8.53 9.43 -18.20
CA LEU A 76 7.80 10.63 -18.61
C LEU A 76 7.30 11.43 -17.40
N VAL A 77 6.76 10.75 -16.38
CA VAL A 77 6.31 11.37 -15.13
C VAL A 77 7.48 11.95 -14.34
N GLU A 78 8.65 11.31 -14.38
CA GLU A 78 9.86 11.83 -13.75
C GLU A 78 10.39 13.09 -14.47
N LYS A 79 10.40 13.08 -15.81
CA LYS A 79 10.88 14.22 -16.62
C LYS A 79 9.92 15.41 -16.61
N VAL A 80 8.62 15.16 -16.57
CA VAL A 80 7.57 16.19 -16.64
C VAL A 80 6.48 15.89 -15.60
N PRO A 81 6.72 16.19 -14.31
CA PRO A 81 5.79 15.86 -13.22
C PRO A 81 4.50 16.68 -13.25
N GLU A 82 4.47 17.77 -14.03
CA GLU A 82 3.29 18.61 -14.22
C GLU A 82 2.27 17.99 -15.19
N MET A 83 2.65 16.95 -15.92
CA MET A 83 1.79 16.36 -16.95
C MET A 83 0.54 15.73 -16.34
N PHE A 84 -0.62 16.12 -16.86
CA PHE A 84 -1.90 15.60 -16.39
C PHE A 84 -2.19 14.20 -16.94
N LEU A 85 -3.09 13.47 -16.26
CA LEU A 85 -3.45 12.10 -16.64
C LEU A 85 -4.07 11.98 -18.05
N ASP A 86 -4.77 13.01 -18.50
CA ASP A 86 -5.32 13.10 -19.84
C ASP A 86 -4.24 13.39 -20.90
N GLU A 87 -3.25 14.22 -20.58
CA GLU A 87 -2.09 14.45 -21.45
C GLU A 87 -1.24 13.17 -21.61
N ILE A 88 -1.00 12.43 -20.53
CA ILE A 88 -0.33 11.12 -20.59
C ILE A 88 -1.16 10.13 -21.42
N GLN A 89 -2.50 10.18 -21.32
CA GLN A 89 -3.39 9.34 -22.11
C GLN A 89 -3.31 9.67 -23.61
N GLU A 90 -3.26 10.95 -23.97
CA GLU A 90 -3.08 11.41 -25.34
C GLU A 90 -1.72 11.01 -25.89
N TRP A 91 -0.66 11.18 -25.10
CA TRP A 91 0.68 10.72 -25.45
C TRP A 91 0.73 9.21 -25.73
N LEU A 92 0.09 8.39 -24.89
CA LEU A 92 -0.02 6.93 -25.10
C LEU A 92 -0.77 6.57 -26.38
N LEU A 93 -1.79 7.36 -26.74
CA LEU A 93 -2.55 7.16 -27.96
C LEU A 93 -1.72 7.53 -29.19
N VAL A 94 -0.99 8.64 -29.16
CA VAL A 94 -0.19 9.13 -30.30
C VAL A 94 1.08 8.32 -30.50
N ALA A 95 1.84 8.04 -29.44
CA ALA A 95 3.14 7.38 -29.53
C ALA A 95 3.04 5.85 -29.63
N HIS A 96 2.08 5.24 -28.93
CA HIS A 96 1.97 3.78 -28.81
C HIS A 96 0.68 3.19 -29.39
N ASN A 97 -0.26 4.02 -29.86
CA ASN A 97 -1.58 3.59 -30.32
C ASN A 97 -2.35 2.75 -29.28
N ILE A 98 -2.16 3.08 -27.98
CA ILE A 98 -2.77 2.38 -26.86
C ILE A 98 -3.87 3.25 -26.24
N SER A 99 -5.11 2.78 -26.31
CA SER A 99 -6.25 3.40 -25.63
C SER A 99 -6.43 2.84 -24.22
N ILE A 100 -6.22 3.68 -23.21
CA ILE A 100 -6.39 3.34 -21.79
C ILE A 100 -7.30 4.36 -21.12
N SER A 101 -8.16 3.88 -20.21
CA SER A 101 -8.98 4.78 -19.41
C SER A 101 -8.16 5.54 -18.37
N ARG A 102 -8.47 6.83 -18.14
CA ARG A 102 -7.88 7.66 -17.08
C ARG A 102 -7.84 6.98 -15.70
N THR A 103 -8.88 6.21 -15.35
CA THR A 103 -8.95 5.49 -14.07
C THR A 103 -7.93 4.34 -13.98
N ALA A 104 -7.68 3.64 -15.09
CA ALA A 104 -6.69 2.58 -15.15
C ALA A 104 -5.27 3.15 -15.07
N LEU A 105 -5.01 4.26 -15.77
CA LEU A 105 -3.75 4.98 -15.70
C LEU A 105 -3.47 5.52 -14.28
N TYR A 106 -4.48 6.15 -13.64
CA TYR A 106 -4.37 6.61 -12.26
C TYR A 106 -4.01 5.48 -11.29
N LYS A 107 -4.69 4.33 -11.40
CA LYS A 107 -4.41 3.16 -10.54
C LYS A 107 -3.00 2.60 -10.75
N LEU A 108 -2.46 2.71 -11.96
CA LEU A 108 -1.09 2.29 -12.27
C LEU A 108 -0.07 3.23 -11.63
N LEU A 109 -0.23 4.54 -11.81
CA LEU A 109 0.70 5.55 -11.29
C LEU A 109 0.70 5.63 -9.76
N LYS A 110 -0.47 5.46 -9.12
CA LYS A 110 -0.58 5.44 -7.65
C LYS A 110 0.28 4.35 -7.00
N LYS A 111 0.60 3.28 -7.73
CA LYS A 111 1.35 2.15 -7.19
C LYS A 111 2.85 2.47 -7.01
N ALA A 112 3.41 3.44 -7.75
CA ALA A 112 4.82 3.82 -7.67
C ALA A 112 5.13 4.82 -6.54
N ALA A 113 4.21 5.73 -6.21
CA ALA A 113 4.39 6.66 -5.08
C ALA A 113 4.38 5.98 -3.69
N ALA A 114 4.23 4.66 -3.66
CA ALA A 114 4.33 3.83 -2.46
C ALA A 114 5.73 3.20 -2.30
N GLU A 115 6.69 3.51 -3.17
CA GLU A 115 8.11 3.13 -2.99
C GLU A 115 8.77 4.08 -1.98
N ARG A 116 8.31 3.94 -0.73
CA ARG A 116 9.22 4.06 0.41
C ARG A 116 10.24 2.94 0.27
N ASP A 117 11.51 3.27 0.55
CA ASP A 117 12.53 2.25 0.74
C ASP A 117 12.36 1.67 2.15
N GLU A 118 11.56 0.60 2.25
CA GLU A 118 11.22 -0.06 3.51
C GLU A 118 12.46 -0.67 4.18
N ASP A 119 13.45 -1.08 3.38
CA ASP A 119 14.68 -1.69 3.87
C ASP A 119 15.51 -0.68 4.68
N LEU A 120 15.67 0.55 4.15
CA LEU A 120 16.32 1.65 4.88
C LEU A 120 15.51 2.14 6.09
N GLN A 121 14.19 1.95 6.06
CA GLN A 121 13.32 2.33 7.18
C GLN A 121 13.41 1.31 8.33
N GLU A 122 13.46 0.01 8.02
CA GLU A 122 13.55 -1.07 9.01
C GLU A 122 14.95 -1.13 9.64
N GLU A 123 16.01 -0.90 8.84
CA GLU A 123 17.38 -0.78 9.36
C GLU A 123 17.49 0.36 10.40
N TRP A 124 16.93 1.53 10.08
CA TRP A 124 16.89 2.67 11.00
C TRP A 124 16.06 2.39 12.26
N LEU A 125 14.90 1.72 12.15
CA LEU A 125 14.06 1.35 13.30
C LEU A 125 14.74 0.32 14.22
N GLN A 126 15.48 -0.63 13.66
CA GLN A 126 16.25 -1.59 14.45
C GLN A 126 17.39 -0.92 15.20
N ASP A 127 18.14 -0.04 14.54
CA ASP A 127 19.22 0.73 15.16
C ASP A 127 18.70 1.61 16.31
N VAL A 128 17.56 2.26 16.10
CA VAL A 128 16.93 3.14 17.09
C VAL A 128 16.39 2.37 18.29
N ASN A 129 15.74 1.21 18.10
CA ASN A 129 15.19 0.41 19.21
C ASN A 129 16.25 -0.36 20.02
N THR A 130 17.38 -0.71 19.41
CA THR A 130 18.45 -1.44 20.09
C THR A 130 19.33 -0.53 20.93
N HIS A 131 19.57 0.71 20.47
CA HIS A 131 20.52 1.62 21.11
C HIS A 131 19.88 2.69 22.02
N PHE A 132 18.56 2.88 21.96
CA PHE A 132 17.88 3.94 22.69
C PHE A 132 16.58 3.46 23.36
N VAL A 133 16.28 4.04 24.51
CA VAL A 133 15.04 3.79 25.28
C VAL A 133 14.10 4.98 25.10
N ALA A 134 12.78 4.76 25.08
CA ALA A 134 11.75 5.79 24.88
C ALA A 134 11.94 7.06 25.74
N SER A 135 12.42 6.91 26.98
CA SER A 135 12.69 8.01 27.92
C SER A 135 13.91 8.87 27.57
N GLN A 136 14.75 8.42 26.65
CA GLN A 136 15.91 9.14 26.14
C GLN A 136 15.59 9.98 24.91
N PHE A 137 14.38 9.82 24.33
CA PHE A 137 13.92 10.64 23.23
C PHE A 137 13.23 11.89 23.74
N VAL A 138 13.78 13.05 23.37
CA VAL A 138 13.10 14.34 23.47
C VAL A 138 12.79 14.79 22.06
N MET A 139 11.52 14.63 21.66
CA MET A 139 11.06 15.02 20.33
C MET A 139 10.62 16.48 20.36
N VAL A 140 11.33 17.32 19.61
CA VAL A 140 10.99 18.73 19.42
C VAL A 140 10.70 18.91 17.94
N ASP A 141 9.46 19.22 17.59
CA ASP A 141 9.10 19.68 16.26
C ASP A 141 8.72 21.16 16.39
N GLU A 142 9.47 22.02 15.71
CA GLU A 142 9.29 23.46 15.84
C GLU A 142 8.09 23.88 14.97
N THR A 143 7.11 24.68 15.40
CA THR A 143 6.05 25.20 14.49
C THR A 143 6.25 26.66 14.13
N ARG A 144 6.38 27.00 12.83
CA ARG A 144 6.49 28.41 12.41
C ARG A 144 5.12 29.08 12.49
N LYS A 145 4.89 29.88 13.52
CA LYS A 145 3.75 30.80 13.57
C LYS A 145 4.04 32.04 12.71
N ASP A 146 3.37 32.16 11.58
CA ASP A 146 3.26 33.42 10.84
C ASP A 146 1.92 34.07 11.20
N ASP A 147 1.95 35.29 11.74
CA ASP A 147 0.76 36.04 12.18
C ASP A 147 -0.16 36.45 11.02
N ARG A 148 0.21 36.15 9.76
CA ARG A 148 -0.65 36.28 8.58
C ARG A 148 -1.52 35.05 8.29
N THR A 149 -1.28 33.93 8.98
CA THR A 149 -1.88 32.61 8.69
C THR A 149 -2.94 32.22 9.73
N ILE A 150 -3.72 33.19 10.22
CA ILE A 150 -4.77 32.98 11.24
C ILE A 150 -6.10 32.49 10.67
N TYR A 151 -6.24 32.34 9.35
CA TYR A 151 -7.49 31.94 8.71
C TYR A 151 -7.36 30.58 8.03
N ARG A 152 -8.22 29.63 8.42
CA ARG A 152 -8.47 28.43 7.62
C ARG A 152 -9.19 28.85 6.35
N HIS A 153 -8.59 28.61 5.18
CA HIS A 153 -9.25 28.84 3.88
C HIS A 153 -10.11 27.65 3.43
N TYR A 154 -9.87 26.47 4.01
CA TYR A 154 -10.51 25.21 3.64
C TYR A 154 -11.25 24.62 4.83
N GLY A 155 -12.45 24.10 4.58
CA GLY A 155 -13.28 23.43 5.59
C GLY A 155 -13.77 22.06 5.10
N CYS A 156 -14.19 21.20 6.02
CA CYS A 156 -14.74 19.89 5.71
C CYS A 156 -16.27 19.96 5.63
N ALA A 157 -16.85 19.41 4.57
CA ALA A 157 -18.29 19.23 4.43
C ALA A 157 -18.59 17.91 3.70
N PRO A 158 -19.81 17.36 3.85
CA PRO A 158 -20.24 16.22 3.07
C PRO A 158 -20.06 16.48 1.57
N LYS A 159 -19.67 15.45 0.81
CA LYS A 159 -19.42 15.55 -0.63
C LYS A 159 -20.62 16.21 -1.34
N GLY A 160 -20.34 17.24 -2.13
CA GLY A 160 -21.36 18.04 -2.82
C GLY A 160 -21.96 19.19 -2.01
N ARG A 161 -21.55 19.38 -0.75
CA ARG A 161 -21.91 20.58 0.03
C ARG A 161 -20.73 21.54 0.13
N ARG A 162 -21.03 22.83 0.09
CA ARG A 162 -20.04 23.88 0.34
C ARG A 162 -19.63 23.83 1.80
N ALA A 163 -18.33 23.77 2.06
CA ALA A 163 -17.81 23.96 3.41
C ALA A 163 -18.08 25.41 3.84
N VAL A 164 -18.93 25.57 4.85
CA VAL A 164 -19.16 26.85 5.50
C VAL A 164 -18.25 26.88 6.72
N LEU A 165 -17.29 27.77 6.71
CA LEU A 165 -16.49 28.05 7.89
C LEU A 165 -17.34 28.95 8.80
N PRO A 166 -17.69 28.54 10.03
CA PRO A 166 -18.32 29.46 10.96
C PRO A 166 -17.36 30.64 11.15
N THR A 167 -17.90 31.86 11.14
CA THR A 167 -17.14 33.07 11.44
C THR A 167 -16.61 32.94 12.87
N MET A 168 -15.34 32.56 13.00
CA MET A 168 -14.69 32.42 14.31
C MET A 168 -14.30 33.79 14.81
N ASN A 169 -14.58 34.07 16.09
CA ASN A 169 -14.13 35.30 16.73
C ASN A 169 -12.58 35.32 16.79
N PRO A 170 -11.94 36.48 16.61
CA PRO A 170 -10.51 36.63 16.84
C PRO A 170 -10.15 36.23 18.28
N TYR A 171 -9.08 35.46 18.46
CA TYR A 171 -8.48 35.25 19.78
C TYR A 171 -8.11 36.62 20.40
N LEU A 172 -8.42 36.97 21.65
CA LEU A 172 -8.80 36.24 22.89
C LEU A 172 -10.32 36.16 23.19
N GLN A 173 -11.19 36.38 22.22
CA GLN A 173 -12.63 36.50 22.50
C GLN A 173 -13.32 35.15 22.81
N ASP A 174 -14.49 35.20 23.43
CA ASP A 174 -15.28 34.02 23.81
C ASP A 174 -15.57 33.12 22.59
N HIS A 175 -15.50 31.80 22.83
CA HIS A 175 -15.58 30.72 21.83
C HIS A 175 -14.41 30.63 20.82
N SER A 176 -13.27 31.28 21.08
CA SER A 176 -12.04 31.00 20.33
C SER A 176 -11.40 29.69 20.80
N ILE A 177 -11.11 28.79 19.85
CA ILE A 177 -10.41 27.51 20.11
C ILE A 177 -9.06 27.60 19.43
N ILE A 178 -7.97 27.46 20.20
CA ILE A 178 -6.62 27.29 19.66
C ILE A 178 -6.42 25.80 19.36
N ILE A 179 -6.18 25.46 18.10
CA ILE A 179 -5.72 24.13 17.70
C ILE A 179 -4.30 24.32 17.16
N LEU A 180 -3.32 23.77 17.87
CA LEU A 180 -1.94 23.72 17.43
C LEU A 180 -1.75 22.42 16.64
N ASP A 181 -1.40 22.56 15.36
CA ASP A 181 -1.02 21.45 14.48
C ASP A 181 0.51 21.50 14.28
N ASN A 182 1.13 20.33 14.25
CA ASN A 182 2.56 20.11 14.40
C ASN A 182 3.27 20.24 13.05
N CYS A 183 4.16 21.23 12.86
CA CYS A 183 5.07 21.29 11.71
C CYS A 183 6.19 22.35 11.75
N SER A 184 7.41 21.81 11.79
CA SER A 184 8.77 22.25 11.41
C SER A 184 9.22 23.73 11.37
N ILE A 185 10.34 24.00 12.06
CA ILE A 185 11.23 25.16 11.90
C ILE A 185 12.68 24.62 12.03
N HIS A 186 13.53 25.05 11.11
CA HIS A 186 14.98 25.12 11.29
C HIS A 186 15.28 26.49 11.91
N LYS A 187 16.29 26.68 12.78
CA LYS A 187 17.34 27.73 12.61
C LYS A 187 18.62 27.50 13.43
N GLY A 188 19.73 27.52 12.69
CA GLY A 188 20.88 28.41 12.90
C GLY A 188 21.32 28.73 14.34
N ARG A 189 22.53 28.23 14.67
CA ARG A 189 23.32 28.62 15.84
C ARG A 189 23.42 30.13 15.99
N HIS A 190 22.70 30.66 16.97
CA HIS A 190 23.27 31.62 17.90
C HIS A 190 22.40 31.63 19.15
N LEU A 191 22.95 31.17 20.28
CA LEU A 191 22.98 31.93 21.54
C LEU A 191 23.91 31.19 22.55
N PRO A 192 24.63 31.92 23.40
CA PRO A 192 25.73 31.41 24.22
C PRO A 192 25.26 30.87 25.57
N ASN A 193 26.02 29.90 26.09
CA ASN A 193 25.89 29.37 27.44
C ASN A 193 26.05 30.47 28.48
N TYR A 194 25.00 30.73 29.25
CA TYR A 194 25.11 31.34 30.57
C TYR A 194 24.44 30.41 31.60
N LEU A 195 25.28 29.90 32.52
CA LEU A 195 25.08 29.83 33.99
C LEU A 195 23.85 29.04 34.48
N VAL A 196 23.92 28.03 35.35
CA VAL A 196 24.94 27.40 36.24
C VAL A 196 24.50 25.94 36.39
#